data_AF-A0A7G2CNB4-F1
#
_entry.id   AF-A0A7G2CNB4-F1
#
_cell.length_a   1.000
_cell.length_b   1.000
_cell.length_c   1.000
_cell.angle_alpha   90.00
_cell.angle_beta   90.00
_cell.angle_gamma   90.00
#
_symmetry.space_group_name_H-M   'P 1'
#
loop_
_entity.id
_entity.type
_entity.pdbx_description
1 polymer ?
#
loop_
_entity_poly.entity_id
_entity_poly.type
_entity_poly.pdbx_seq_one_letter_code
_entity_poly.pdbx_strand_id
1 'polypeptide(L)'
;MDEAFSKLPRETQHHILEALSSVFRKLLANLLLHFDEPKFRTVKCDNKALLRHTQSVPEDFVNQMFSAIGFRKRENTWVFEGTMETLHEADAAFTAIENKHTEDNHWTVPTTSTDRIVETMKSERERILEQIRKDRIAPDKEEPLVDNSKLFCEEDYRAADPLKETVRKTLLNTGRIRNCFFDACDFTTRKMIHGCVYECGQGCTHQCIEAHWHLITRNIMYSYIAHISEDGTKVLHLGTEFGYQYNSTPGTPNFRKTLCFSAKQVTESGALVKMEHPNKAVTNCLYCNVVLISLLV
;
A
#
# COMPACT_ATOMS: atom_id res chain seq x y z
N MET A 1 -4.05 21.92 19.31
CA MET A 1 -3.05 20.83 19.38
C MET A 1 -1.78 21.24 18.64
N ASP A 2 -1.92 21.83 17.46
CA ASP A 2 -0.83 22.17 16.54
C ASP A 2 0.17 23.22 17.06
N GLU A 3 -0.30 24.28 17.74
CA GLU A 3 0.60 25.29 18.32
C GLU A 3 1.42 24.75 19.50
N ALA A 4 0.84 23.82 20.26
CA ALA A 4 1.51 23.19 21.40
C ALA A 4 2.60 22.22 20.92
N PHE A 5 2.35 21.50 19.82
CA PHE A 5 3.33 20.60 19.19
C PHE A 5 4.58 21.34 18.70
N SER A 6 4.40 22.49 18.02
CA SER A 6 5.54 23.27 17.49
C SER A 6 6.47 23.87 18.54
N LYS A 7 6.05 23.94 19.82
CA LYS A 7 6.85 24.51 20.92
C LYS A 7 7.63 23.45 21.70
N LEU A 8 7.49 22.17 21.36
CA LEU A 8 8.16 21.07 22.06
C LEU A 8 9.59 20.85 21.55
N PRO A 9 10.48 20.27 22.38
CA PRO A 9 11.79 19.79 21.94
C PRO A 9 11.66 18.79 20.78
N ARG A 10 12.61 18.80 19.83
CA ARG A 10 12.59 17.95 18.63
C ARG A 10 12.53 16.45 18.95
N GLU A 11 13.22 16.00 20.01
CA GLU A 11 13.16 14.60 20.47
C GLU A 11 11.75 14.22 20.91
N THR A 12 11.07 15.12 21.62
CA THR A 12 9.66 14.93 22.03
C THR A 12 8.72 14.92 20.83
N GLN A 13 8.95 15.78 19.83
CA GLN A 13 8.18 15.78 18.58
C GLN A 13 8.33 14.45 17.82
N HIS A 14 9.55 13.91 17.75
CA HIS A 14 9.80 12.61 17.12
C HIS A 14 9.04 11.47 17.81
N HIS A 15 9.09 11.40 19.14
CA HIS A 15 8.32 10.40 19.89
C HIS A 15 6.81 10.57 19.76
N ILE A 16 6.31 11.81 19.66
CA ILE A 16 4.89 12.06 19.40
C ILE A 16 4.49 11.54 18.01
N LEU A 17 5.30 11.75 16.98
CA LEU A 17 5.02 11.24 15.63
C LEU A 17 5.09 9.71 15.56
N GLU A 18 6.02 9.10 16.28
CA GLU A 18 6.10 7.65 16.40
C GLU A 18 4.86 7.08 17.09
N ALA A 19 4.41 7.69 18.19
CA ALA A 19 3.17 7.32 18.87
C ALA A 19 1.93 7.54 17.99
N LEU A 20 1.89 8.64 17.25
CA LEU A 20 0.81 9.01 16.34
C LEU A 20 0.63 7.95 15.25
N SER A 21 1.72 7.61 14.54
CA SER A 21 1.72 6.58 13.49
C SER A 21 1.48 5.15 14.03
N SER A 22 2.10 4.81 15.16
CA SER A 22 2.11 3.43 15.66
C SER A 22 0.86 3.05 16.45
N VAL A 23 0.18 4.03 17.06
CA VAL A 23 -0.98 3.82 17.95
C VAL A 23 -2.20 4.62 17.48
N PHE A 24 -2.13 5.95 17.49
CA PHE A 24 -3.33 6.80 17.38
C PHE A 24 -3.97 6.74 15.98
N ARG A 25 -3.16 6.69 14.92
CA ARG A 25 -3.62 6.47 13.55
C ARG A 25 -4.32 5.12 13.38
N LYS A 26 -3.82 4.07 14.03
CA LYS A 26 -4.44 2.73 13.98
C LYS A 26 -5.75 2.69 14.74
N LEU A 27 -5.81 3.32 15.91
CA LEU A 27 -7.06 3.45 16.68
C LEU A 27 -8.13 4.20 15.90
N LEU A 28 -7.75 5.34 15.32
CA LEU A 28 -8.62 6.14 14.47
C LEU A 28 -9.10 5.35 13.24
N ALA A 29 -8.18 4.67 12.53
CA ALA A 29 -8.51 3.87 11.36
C ALA A 29 -9.48 2.73 11.69
N ASN A 30 -9.29 2.02 12.80
CA ASN A 30 -10.19 0.95 13.22
C ASN A 30 -11.63 1.46 13.45
N LEU A 31 -11.78 2.64 14.06
CA LEU A 31 -13.09 3.25 14.30
C LEU A 31 -13.73 3.82 13.03
N LEU A 32 -12.94 4.38 12.12
CA LEU A 32 -13.45 4.85 10.82
C LEU A 32 -13.91 3.70 9.92
N LEU A 33 -13.21 2.55 9.96
CA LEU A 33 -13.53 1.37 9.13
C LEU A 33 -14.66 0.53 9.73
N HIS A 34 -14.77 0.49 11.05
CA HIS A 34 -15.68 -0.39 11.78
C HIS A 34 -16.36 0.38 12.93
N PHE A 35 -17.08 1.45 12.60
CA PHE A 35 -17.66 2.38 13.57
C PHE A 35 -18.58 1.70 14.60
N ASP A 36 -19.41 0.76 14.17
CA ASP A 36 -20.38 0.08 15.04
C ASP A 36 -19.79 -1.12 15.80
N GLU A 37 -18.53 -1.48 15.56
CA GLU A 37 -17.91 -2.65 16.16
C GLU A 37 -17.49 -2.36 17.63
N PRO A 38 -18.08 -3.07 18.63
CA PRO A 38 -17.82 -2.79 20.04
C PRO A 38 -16.37 -3.00 20.46
N LYS A 39 -15.65 -3.93 19.81
CA LYS A 39 -14.27 -4.29 20.18
C LYS A 39 -13.26 -3.14 20.02
N PHE A 40 -13.55 -2.17 19.14
CA PHE A 40 -12.68 -1.03 18.89
C PHE A 40 -13.01 0.19 19.75
N ARG A 41 -14.13 0.14 20.48
CA ARG A 41 -14.59 1.25 21.32
C ARG A 41 -13.93 1.30 22.70
N THR A 42 -13.09 0.34 23.04
CA THR A 42 -12.41 0.28 24.34
C THR A 42 -10.94 -0.06 24.21
N VAL A 43 -10.08 0.69 24.89
CA VAL A 43 -8.63 0.45 24.95
C VAL A 43 -8.20 0.41 26.41
N LYS A 44 -7.56 -0.66 26.86
CA LYS A 44 -7.04 -0.72 28.24
C LYS A 44 -5.79 0.15 28.39
N CYS A 45 -5.69 0.88 29.51
CA CYS A 45 -4.53 1.74 29.77
C CYS A 45 -3.23 0.93 30.00
N ASP A 46 -3.35 -0.33 30.43
CA ASP A 46 -2.23 -1.26 30.65
C ASP A 46 -1.77 -2.01 29.38
N ASN A 47 -2.28 -1.63 28.21
CA ASN A 47 -1.91 -2.28 26.96
C ASN A 47 -0.42 -2.09 26.67
N LYS A 48 0.33 -3.21 26.60
CA LYS A 48 1.78 -3.21 26.37
C LYS A 48 2.20 -2.49 25.09
N ALA A 49 1.40 -2.58 24.02
CA ALA A 49 1.69 -1.90 22.76
C ALA A 49 1.48 -0.39 22.87
N LEU A 50 0.44 0.03 23.59
CA LEU A 50 0.22 1.45 23.91
C LEU A 50 1.41 1.99 24.70
N LEU A 51 1.72 1.38 25.84
CA LEU A 51 2.79 1.81 26.74
C LEU A 51 4.15 1.88 26.05
N ARG A 52 4.48 0.90 25.20
CA ARG A 52 5.74 0.87 24.45
C ARG A 52 5.96 2.12 23.60
N HIS A 53 4.89 2.60 22.95
CA HIS A 53 4.99 3.73 22.02
C HIS A 53 4.63 5.07 22.65
N THR A 54 4.01 5.09 23.83
CA THR A 54 3.64 6.34 24.54
C THR A 54 4.51 6.65 25.76
N GLN A 55 5.40 5.76 26.20
CA GLN A 55 6.24 5.97 27.40
C GLN A 55 7.13 7.22 27.32
N SER A 56 7.58 7.59 26.12
CA SER A 56 8.46 8.75 25.89
C SER A 56 7.68 10.01 25.49
N VAL A 57 6.35 9.96 25.56
CA VAL A 57 5.45 11.07 25.21
C VAL A 57 4.84 11.64 26.48
N PRO A 58 4.76 12.98 26.64
CA PRO A 58 4.09 13.59 27.79
C PRO A 58 2.66 13.08 27.95
N GLU A 59 2.26 12.70 29.17
CA GLU A 59 0.94 12.12 29.45
C GLU A 59 -0.19 13.04 29.00
N ASP A 60 -0.03 14.35 29.15
CA ASP A 60 -0.99 15.35 28.68
C ASP A 60 -1.21 15.28 27.16
N PHE A 61 -0.15 15.00 26.39
CA PHE A 61 -0.25 14.83 24.95
C PHE A 61 -0.96 13.53 24.58
N VAL A 62 -0.65 12.43 25.27
CA VAL A 62 -1.35 11.14 25.12
C VAL A 62 -2.85 11.32 25.39
N ASN A 63 -3.20 12.00 26.49
CA ASN A 63 -4.58 12.30 26.86
C ASN A 63 -5.27 13.18 25.82
N GLN A 64 -4.58 14.20 25.28
CA GLN A 64 -5.11 15.05 24.21
C GLN A 64 -5.37 14.26 22.92
N MET A 65 -4.47 13.35 22.53
CA MET A 65 -4.63 12.53 21.33
C MET A 65 -5.83 11.58 21.45
N PHE A 66 -5.99 10.91 22.59
CA PHE A 66 -7.20 10.11 22.86
C PHE A 66 -8.47 10.97 22.83
N SER A 67 -8.42 12.14 23.49
CA SER A 67 -9.57 13.05 23.54
C SER A 67 -9.95 13.58 22.17
N ALA A 68 -8.98 13.89 21.31
CA ALA A 68 -9.22 14.36 19.95
C ALA A 68 -9.93 13.32 19.10
N ILE A 69 -9.58 12.03 19.24
CA ILE A 69 -10.30 10.94 18.57
C ILE A 69 -11.73 10.80 19.11
N GLY A 70 -11.99 11.20 20.36
CA GLY A 70 -13.29 11.04 21.03
C GLY A 70 -13.30 9.95 22.11
N PHE A 71 -12.12 9.53 22.60
CA PHE A 71 -12.01 8.65 23.76
C PHE A 71 -12.02 9.44 25.07
N ARG A 72 -12.71 8.90 26.08
CA ARG A 72 -12.64 9.36 27.48
C ARG A 72 -12.04 8.32 28.38
N LYS A 73 -11.21 8.75 29.33
CA LYS A 73 -10.63 7.87 30.35
C LYS A 73 -11.71 7.53 31.38
N ARG A 74 -12.00 6.24 31.54
CA ARG A 74 -12.85 5.67 32.59
C ARG A 74 -12.05 4.61 33.33
N GLU A 75 -11.70 4.90 34.59
CA GLU A 75 -10.88 4.03 35.43
C GLU A 75 -9.56 3.63 34.73
N ASN A 76 -9.40 2.34 34.38
CA ASN A 76 -8.23 1.78 33.71
C ASN A 76 -8.45 1.55 32.20
N THR A 77 -9.44 2.21 31.61
CA THR A 77 -9.78 2.07 30.18
C THR A 77 -10.08 3.41 29.52
N TRP A 78 -9.75 3.51 28.24
CA TRP A 78 -10.24 4.55 27.35
C TRP A 78 -11.47 4.01 26.64
N VAL A 79 -12.58 4.73 26.74
CA VAL A 79 -13.86 4.38 26.11
C VAL A 79 -14.20 5.41 25.06
N PHE A 80 -14.47 4.96 23.84
CA PHE A 80 -14.89 5.81 22.73
C PHE A 80 -16.33 6.27 22.95
N GLU A 81 -16.52 7.58 23.02
CA GLU A 81 -17.82 8.26 23.17
C GLU A 81 -18.07 9.28 22.05
N GLY A 82 -17.20 9.33 21.04
CA GLY A 82 -17.27 10.25 19.92
C GLY A 82 -18.31 9.87 18.86
N THR A 83 -18.49 10.78 17.90
CA THR A 83 -19.30 10.59 16.69
C THR A 83 -18.41 10.38 15.45
N MET A 84 -19.01 10.01 14.33
CA MET A 84 -18.29 9.93 13.06
C MET A 84 -17.66 11.28 12.68
N GLU A 85 -18.31 12.40 12.98
CA GLU A 85 -17.75 13.74 12.76
C GLU A 85 -16.49 13.97 13.59
N THR A 86 -16.50 13.60 14.87
CA THR A 86 -15.30 13.74 15.73
C THR A 86 -14.12 12.91 15.21
N LEU A 87 -14.35 11.76 14.58
CA LEU A 87 -13.30 10.97 13.96
C LEU A 87 -12.73 11.66 12.72
N HIS A 88 -13.56 12.29 11.89
CA HIS A 88 -13.09 13.07 10.74
C HIS A 88 -12.31 14.31 11.16
N GLU A 89 -12.74 14.99 12.22
CA GLU A 89 -12.01 16.12 12.81
C GLU A 89 -10.65 15.67 13.37
N ALA A 90 -10.60 14.52 14.05
CA ALA A 90 -9.36 13.93 14.53
C ALA A 90 -8.41 13.56 13.38
N ASP A 91 -8.93 12.98 12.29
CA ASP A 91 -8.15 12.65 11.10
C ASP A 91 -7.52 13.90 10.48
N ALA A 92 -8.29 14.99 10.36
CA ALA A 92 -7.79 16.27 9.88
C ALA A 92 -6.73 16.86 10.82
N ALA A 93 -6.96 16.84 12.13
CA ALA A 93 -6.02 17.36 13.13
C ALA A 93 -4.69 16.58 13.11
N PHE A 94 -4.72 15.26 13.04
CA PHE A 94 -3.50 14.45 12.98
C PHE A 94 -2.75 14.66 11.65
N THR A 95 -3.49 14.86 10.56
CA THR A 95 -2.89 15.15 9.25
C THR A 95 -2.19 16.51 9.25
N ALA A 96 -2.76 17.51 9.93
CA ALA A 96 -2.12 18.83 10.10
C ALA A 96 -0.79 18.73 10.87
N ILE A 97 -0.73 17.92 11.93
CA ILE A 97 0.50 17.68 12.71
C ILE A 97 1.58 17.01 11.85
N GLU A 98 1.22 16.00 11.05
CA GLU A 98 2.15 15.29 10.16
C GLU A 98 2.66 16.18 9.02
N ASN A 99 1.78 16.97 8.40
CA ASN A 99 2.13 17.86 7.30
C ASN A 99 3.10 18.97 7.75
N LYS A 100 2.85 19.60 8.91
CA LYS A 100 3.69 20.68 9.42
C LYS A 100 5.12 20.21 9.75
N HIS A 101 5.27 18.97 10.24
CA HIS A 101 6.61 18.39 10.45
C HIS A 101 7.34 18.07 9.12
N THR A 102 6.59 17.83 8.05
CA THR A 102 7.14 17.60 6.70
C THR A 102 7.59 18.90 6.04
N GLU A 103 6.91 20.02 6.34
CA GLU A 103 7.28 21.37 5.86
C GLU A 103 8.47 21.96 6.63
N ASP A 104 8.60 21.71 7.93
CA ASP A 104 9.71 22.23 8.76
C ASP A 104 11.02 21.43 8.64
N ASN A 105 10.99 20.24 8.04
CA ASN A 105 12.16 19.39 7.82
C ASN A 105 12.37 19.08 6.33
N HIS A 106 13.08 19.97 5.62
CA HIS A 106 13.89 19.57 4.47
C HIS A 106 15.05 18.68 4.97
N TRP A 107 14.74 17.44 5.33
CA TRP A 107 15.73 16.46 5.76
C TRP A 107 16.23 15.66 4.55
N THR A 108 17.44 16.00 4.11
CA THR A 108 18.31 15.11 3.35
C THR A 108 18.62 13.88 4.19
N VAL A 109 18.16 12.71 3.76
CA VAL A 109 18.55 11.43 4.37
C VAL A 109 20.05 11.21 4.09
N PRO A 110 20.92 11.06 5.11
CA PRO A 110 22.26 10.56 4.91
C PRO A 110 22.19 9.06 4.62
N THR A 111 22.71 8.66 3.47
CA THR A 111 22.97 7.27 3.10
C THR A 111 24.02 6.68 4.03
N THR A 112 23.63 5.72 4.86
CA THR A 112 24.58 4.83 5.56
C THR A 112 24.60 3.47 4.86
N SER A 113 25.69 3.26 4.14
CA SER A 113 26.37 2.00 3.84
C SER A 113 25.69 0.69 4.27
N THR A 114 25.08 -0.02 3.32
CA THR A 114 24.86 -1.48 3.37
C THR A 114 25.21 -2.12 2.02
N ASP A 115 26.41 -1.81 1.48
CA ASP A 115 26.86 -2.33 0.18
C ASP A 115 27.36 -3.78 0.21
N ARG A 116 27.40 -4.45 1.38
CA ARG A 116 27.88 -5.84 1.46
C ARG A 116 26.80 -6.92 1.42
N ILE A 117 25.53 -6.56 1.58
CA ILE A 117 24.41 -7.53 1.56
C ILE A 117 23.75 -7.59 0.17
N VAL A 118 23.76 -6.47 -0.57
CA VAL A 118 23.15 -6.36 -1.91
C VAL A 118 23.90 -7.21 -2.95
N GLU A 119 25.22 -7.34 -2.83
CA GLU A 119 26.04 -8.07 -3.80
C GLU A 119 25.90 -9.60 -3.68
N THR A 120 25.73 -10.11 -2.45
CA THR A 120 25.49 -11.53 -2.21
C THR A 120 24.09 -11.96 -2.65
N MET A 121 23.08 -11.09 -2.49
CA MET A 121 21.72 -11.35 -2.95
C MET A 121 21.56 -11.28 -4.47
N LYS A 122 22.39 -10.47 -5.16
CA LYS A 122 22.38 -10.36 -6.63
C LYS A 122 22.90 -11.63 -7.31
N SER A 123 23.92 -12.26 -6.73
CA SER A 123 24.52 -13.53 -7.19
C SER A 123 23.55 -14.72 -7.05
N GLU A 124 22.82 -14.82 -5.92
CA GLU A 124 21.84 -15.88 -5.70
C GLU A 124 20.62 -15.75 -6.65
N ARG A 125 20.19 -14.50 -6.91
CA ARG A 125 19.10 -14.17 -7.84
C ARG A 125 19.42 -14.58 -9.29
N GLU A 126 20.64 -14.34 -9.76
CA GLU A 126 21.06 -14.75 -11.10
C GLU A 126 21.11 -16.28 -11.25
N ARG A 127 21.54 -17.00 -10.19
CA ARG A 127 21.56 -18.47 -10.20
C ARG A 127 20.16 -19.08 -10.27
N ILE A 128 19.19 -18.51 -9.55
CA ILE A 128 17.79 -18.98 -9.55
C ILE A 128 17.13 -18.71 -10.91
N LEU A 129 17.38 -17.55 -11.53
CA LEU A 129 16.85 -17.21 -12.85
C LEU A 129 17.38 -18.14 -13.96
N GLU A 130 18.65 -18.55 -13.86
CA GLU A 130 19.27 -19.46 -14.82
C GLU A 130 18.77 -20.92 -14.66
N GLN A 131 18.42 -21.32 -13.43
CA GLN A 131 17.78 -22.61 -13.15
C GLN A 131 16.37 -22.67 -13.77
N ILE A 132 15.58 -21.59 -13.64
CA ILE A 132 14.22 -21.49 -14.19
C ILE A 132 14.22 -21.51 -15.74
N ARG A 133 15.27 -20.98 -16.38
CA ARG A 133 15.42 -21.04 -17.84
C ARG A 133 15.68 -22.45 -18.36
N LYS A 134 16.39 -23.29 -17.59
CA LYS A 134 16.71 -24.67 -17.99
C LYS A 134 15.52 -25.62 -17.85
N ASP A 135 14.57 -25.32 -16.98
CA ASP A 135 13.39 -26.18 -16.73
C ASP A 135 12.23 -25.96 -17.73
N ARG A 136 12.39 -25.06 -18.71
CA ARG A 136 11.35 -24.70 -19.70
C ARG A 136 11.51 -25.43 -21.04
N ILE A 137 11.61 -26.76 -21.02
CA ILE A 137 11.46 -27.61 -22.23
C ILE A 137 10.27 -28.54 -22.07
N ALA A 138 9.09 -28.08 -22.48
CA ALA A 138 8.15 -28.76 -23.40
C ALA A 138 6.82 -27.97 -23.45
N PRO A 139 6.23 -27.78 -24.64
CA PRO A 139 5.13 -26.87 -24.85
C PRO A 139 3.78 -27.59 -24.70
N ASP A 140 2.77 -26.87 -24.20
CA ASP A 140 1.39 -27.23 -24.53
C ASP A 140 0.58 -25.97 -24.84
N LYS A 141 0.22 -25.89 -26.12
CA LYS A 141 -0.83 -25.10 -26.78
C LYS A 141 -0.70 -23.57 -26.70
N GLU A 142 -0.04 -23.05 -27.73
CA GLU A 142 0.03 -21.63 -28.09
C GLU A 142 -1.37 -21.08 -28.47
N GLU A 143 -1.93 -20.27 -27.59
CA GLU A 143 -2.73 -19.11 -28.01
C GLU A 143 -1.79 -18.14 -28.76
N PRO A 144 -2.29 -17.38 -29.76
CA PRO A 144 -1.43 -16.55 -30.60
C PRO A 144 -0.57 -15.62 -29.75
N LEU A 145 0.75 -15.71 -29.94
CA LEU A 145 1.75 -14.84 -29.32
C LEU A 145 1.49 -13.40 -29.76
N VAL A 146 0.71 -12.67 -28.96
CA VAL A 146 0.78 -11.21 -28.94
C VAL A 146 2.24 -10.86 -28.64
N ASP A 147 2.85 -10.06 -29.52
CA ASP A 147 4.22 -9.59 -29.35
C ASP A 147 4.30 -8.69 -28.10
N ASN A 148 4.44 -9.32 -26.93
CA ASN A 148 4.49 -8.69 -25.62
C ASN A 148 5.79 -7.88 -25.40
N SER A 149 6.73 -7.90 -26.36
CA SER A 149 8.01 -7.19 -26.24
C SER A 149 7.84 -5.67 -26.14
N LYS A 150 6.74 -5.12 -26.68
CA LYS A 150 6.42 -3.69 -26.60
C LYS A 150 5.62 -3.31 -25.36
N LEU A 151 4.98 -4.26 -24.68
CA LEU A 151 4.13 -4.00 -23.52
C LEU A 151 4.93 -3.64 -22.26
N PHE A 152 6.18 -4.08 -22.17
CA PHE A 152 7.09 -3.79 -21.06
C PHE A 152 8.29 -2.99 -21.56
N CYS A 153 8.02 -1.84 -22.17
CA CYS A 153 9.05 -0.98 -22.73
C CYS A 153 9.79 -0.21 -21.62
N GLU A 154 11.11 -0.38 -21.52
CA GLU A 154 11.96 0.33 -20.55
C GLU A 154 11.90 1.86 -20.70
N GLU A 155 11.64 2.36 -21.91
CA GLU A 155 11.48 3.80 -22.17
C GLU A 155 10.26 4.37 -21.43
N ASP A 156 9.18 3.60 -21.32
CA ASP A 156 7.96 4.02 -20.62
C ASP A 156 8.20 4.17 -19.11
N TYR A 157 8.99 3.27 -18.53
CA TYR A 157 9.40 3.35 -17.13
C TYR A 157 10.32 4.55 -16.88
N ARG A 158 11.33 4.75 -17.74
CA ARG A 158 12.24 5.90 -17.66
C ARG A 158 11.51 7.24 -17.81
N ALA A 159 10.52 7.30 -18.71
CA ALA A 159 9.73 8.51 -18.94
C ALA A 159 8.83 8.86 -17.74
N ALA A 160 8.40 7.88 -16.95
CA ALA A 160 7.59 8.11 -15.75
C ALA A 160 8.40 8.33 -14.47
N ASP A 161 9.67 7.93 -14.44
CA ASP A 161 10.52 7.99 -13.24
C ASP A 161 10.57 9.40 -12.59
N PRO A 162 10.67 10.52 -13.35
CA PRO A 162 10.63 11.86 -12.75
C PRO A 162 9.32 12.19 -12.02
N LEU A 163 8.22 11.53 -12.38
CA LEU A 163 6.88 11.75 -11.82
C LEU A 163 6.53 10.73 -10.73
N LYS A 164 7.39 9.74 -10.49
CA LYS A 164 7.12 8.62 -9.59
C LYS A 164 6.76 9.06 -8.17
N GLU A 165 7.43 10.09 -7.65
CA GLU A 165 7.14 10.61 -6.31
C GLU A 165 5.85 11.43 -6.27
N THR A 166 5.57 12.23 -7.31
CA THR A 166 4.29 12.94 -7.45
C THR A 166 3.13 11.95 -7.49
N VAL A 167 3.27 10.90 -8.28
CA VAL A 167 2.30 9.82 -8.37
C VAL A 167 2.11 9.12 -7.03
N ARG A 168 3.20 8.77 -6.34
CA ARG A 168 3.13 8.17 -5.01
C ARG A 168 2.32 9.03 -4.04
N LYS A 169 2.59 10.34 -4.00
CA LYS A 169 1.84 11.29 -3.16
C LYS A 169 0.37 11.35 -3.57
N THR A 170 0.06 11.39 -4.86
CA THR A 170 -1.31 11.37 -5.37
C THR A 170 -2.06 10.12 -4.91
N LEU A 171 -1.46 8.93 -5.02
CA LEU A 171 -2.07 7.68 -4.56
C LEU A 171 -2.28 7.66 -3.04
N LEU A 172 -1.29 8.11 -2.27
CA LEU A 172 -1.39 8.23 -0.81
C LEU A 172 -2.45 9.27 -0.39
N ASN A 173 -2.71 10.30 -1.19
CA ASN A 173 -3.72 11.31 -0.90
C ASN A 173 -5.11 10.96 -1.44
N THR A 174 -5.25 9.84 -2.14
CA THR A 174 -6.54 9.40 -2.70
C THR A 174 -7.19 8.38 -1.77
N GLY A 175 -8.27 8.79 -1.08
CA GLY A 175 -8.87 8.08 0.06
C GLY A 175 -8.87 6.55 0.02
N ARG A 176 -9.64 5.92 -0.87
CA ARG A 176 -9.77 4.44 -0.91
C ARG A 176 -8.50 3.74 -1.39
N ILE A 177 -7.69 4.42 -2.21
CA ILE A 177 -6.45 3.91 -2.79
C ILE A 177 -5.33 3.92 -1.75
N ARG A 178 -5.31 4.96 -0.89
CA ARG A 178 -4.35 5.11 0.21
C ARG A 178 -4.21 3.82 1.02
N ASN A 179 -5.32 3.20 1.39
CA ASN A 179 -5.29 2.02 2.25
C ASN A 179 -4.65 0.79 1.60
N CYS A 180 -4.87 0.57 0.30
CA CYS A 180 -4.24 -0.56 -0.40
C CYS A 180 -2.84 -0.22 -0.92
N PHE A 181 -2.46 1.05 -0.96
CA PHE A 181 -1.15 1.52 -1.41
C PHE A 181 -0.15 1.74 -0.25
N PHE A 182 -0.62 2.10 0.94
CA PHE A 182 0.25 2.41 2.08
C PHE A 182 1.19 1.25 2.45
N ASP A 183 0.68 0.03 2.44
CA ASP A 183 1.43 -1.20 2.71
C ASP A 183 1.95 -1.87 1.43
N ALA A 184 2.11 -1.10 0.34
CA ALA A 184 2.62 -1.63 -0.92
C ALA A 184 4.04 -2.17 -0.74
N CYS A 185 4.25 -3.44 -1.11
CA CYS A 185 5.57 -4.09 -1.02
C CYS A 185 6.51 -3.60 -2.12
N ASP A 186 5.95 -3.24 -3.27
CA ASP A 186 6.65 -2.67 -4.40
C ASP A 186 5.77 -1.63 -5.10
N PHE A 187 6.40 -0.79 -5.91
CA PHE A 187 5.70 0.28 -6.61
C PHE A 187 6.44 0.66 -7.89
N THR A 188 5.74 0.56 -9.01
CA THR A 188 6.23 0.91 -10.33
C THR A 188 5.29 1.87 -11.03
N THR A 189 5.88 2.72 -11.88
CA THR A 189 5.17 3.71 -12.70
C THR A 189 5.73 3.66 -14.10
N ARG A 190 4.87 3.86 -15.10
CA ARG A 190 5.28 3.96 -16.50
C ARG A 190 4.32 4.83 -17.29
N LYS A 191 4.81 5.43 -18.37
CA LYS A 191 3.95 6.12 -19.35
C LYS A 191 3.26 5.09 -20.24
N MET A 192 2.08 5.43 -20.76
CA MET A 192 1.31 4.55 -21.63
C MET A 192 1.61 4.75 -23.13
N ILE A 193 2.84 5.18 -23.47
CA ILE A 193 3.20 5.58 -24.85
C ILE A 193 3.09 4.38 -25.79
N HIS A 194 3.55 3.21 -25.35
CA HIS A 194 3.51 1.96 -26.10
C HIS A 194 2.29 1.08 -25.75
N GLY A 195 1.29 1.67 -25.10
CA GLY A 195 0.04 1.02 -24.71
C GLY A 195 0.01 0.58 -23.25
N CYS A 196 -1.15 0.09 -22.82
CA CYS A 196 -1.34 -0.54 -21.52
C CYS A 196 -0.98 -2.03 -21.60
N VAL A 197 -0.54 -2.61 -20.48
CA VAL A 197 -0.41 -4.08 -20.36
C VAL A 197 -1.79 -4.75 -20.33
N TYR A 198 -2.82 -4.00 -19.96
CA TYR A 198 -4.20 -4.48 -19.94
C TYR A 198 -5.10 -3.61 -20.83
N GLU A 199 -6.18 -4.19 -21.33
CA GLU A 199 -7.13 -3.42 -22.14
C GLU A 199 -7.88 -2.40 -21.26
N CYS A 200 -7.49 -1.12 -21.37
CA CYS A 200 -8.14 -0.04 -20.67
C CYS A 200 -9.47 0.33 -21.35
N GLY A 201 -10.59 -0.15 -20.80
CA GLY A 201 -11.93 0.16 -21.31
C GLY A 201 -12.44 1.58 -21.04
N GLN A 202 -11.61 2.45 -20.43
CA GLN A 202 -12.00 3.80 -19.98
C GLN A 202 -11.47 4.93 -20.89
N GLY A 203 -10.79 4.59 -21.99
CA GLY A 203 -10.35 5.58 -22.99
C GLY A 203 -9.19 6.46 -22.55
N CYS A 204 -8.30 5.96 -21.69
CA CYS A 204 -7.10 6.70 -21.30
C CYS A 204 -6.19 7.01 -22.50
N THR A 205 -5.59 8.19 -22.48
CA THR A 205 -4.65 8.61 -23.51
C THR A 205 -3.30 7.92 -23.31
N HIS A 206 -2.50 7.84 -24.38
CA HIS A 206 -1.15 7.28 -24.32
C HIS A 206 -0.16 8.11 -23.48
N GLN A 207 -0.55 9.30 -23.02
CA GLN A 207 0.26 10.16 -22.16
C GLN A 207 0.02 9.93 -20.66
N CYS A 208 -1.03 9.18 -20.32
CA CYS A 208 -1.34 8.80 -18.96
C CYS A 208 -0.20 8.00 -18.32
N ILE A 209 -0.14 8.07 -16.99
CA ILE A 209 0.76 7.26 -16.19
C ILE A 209 -0.02 6.06 -15.66
N GLU A 210 0.54 4.88 -15.89
CA GLU A 210 0.08 3.66 -15.27
C GLU A 210 0.93 3.40 -14.01
N ALA A 211 0.25 3.33 -12.87
CA ALA A 211 0.85 3.04 -11.58
C ALA A 211 0.42 1.66 -11.11
N HIS A 212 1.38 0.84 -10.70
CA HIS A 212 1.15 -0.54 -10.31
C HIS A 212 1.92 -0.88 -9.03
N TRP A 213 1.27 -1.63 -8.14
CA TRP A 213 1.83 -2.06 -6.87
C TRP A 213 1.22 -3.37 -6.41
N HIS A 214 1.93 -4.07 -5.53
CA HIS A 214 1.42 -5.25 -4.83
C HIS A 214 1.21 -4.97 -3.35
N LEU A 215 0.15 -5.56 -2.81
CA LEU A 215 -0.12 -5.64 -1.39
C LEU A 215 -0.15 -7.10 -0.97
N ILE A 216 0.61 -7.45 0.06
CA ILE A 216 0.63 -8.81 0.59
C ILE A 216 -0.08 -8.84 1.93
N THR A 217 -1.16 -9.62 2.01
CA THR A 217 -1.96 -9.79 3.22
C THR A 217 -2.00 -11.27 3.61
N ARG A 218 -1.27 -11.61 4.67
CA ARG A 218 -1.10 -13.01 5.13
C ARG A 218 -0.55 -13.90 4.01
N ASN A 219 -1.43 -14.65 3.33
CA ASN A 219 -1.09 -15.61 2.27
C ASN A 219 -1.71 -15.22 0.91
N ILE A 220 -2.26 -14.02 0.82
CA ILE A 220 -2.90 -13.49 -0.39
C ILE A 220 -2.12 -12.26 -0.84
N MET A 221 -1.81 -12.23 -2.13
CA MET A 221 -1.22 -11.07 -2.78
C MET A 221 -2.27 -10.42 -3.66
N TYR A 222 -2.40 -9.11 -3.58
CA TYR A 222 -3.22 -8.33 -4.47
C TYR A 222 -2.33 -7.47 -5.36
N SER A 223 -2.52 -7.55 -6.67
CA SER A 223 -1.95 -6.56 -7.59
C SER A 223 -2.99 -5.51 -7.91
N TYR A 224 -2.61 -4.25 -7.74
CA TYR A 224 -3.42 -3.09 -8.06
C TYR A 224 -2.85 -2.34 -9.25
N ILE A 225 -3.72 -1.61 -9.92
CA ILE A 225 -3.33 -0.70 -11.00
C ILE A 225 -4.21 0.54 -10.97
N ALA A 226 -3.60 1.69 -11.22
CA ALA A 226 -4.29 2.96 -11.34
C ALA A 226 -3.79 3.70 -12.58
N HIS A 227 -4.71 4.38 -13.26
CA HIS A 227 -4.38 5.33 -14.31
C HIS A 227 -4.43 6.73 -13.76
N ILE A 228 -3.41 7.50 -14.09
CA ILE A 228 -3.15 8.82 -13.51
C ILE A 228 -2.93 9.79 -14.66
N SER A 229 -3.30 11.04 -14.43
CA SER A 229 -3.05 12.14 -15.35
C SER A 229 -1.59 12.23 -15.77
N GLU A 230 -1.35 12.85 -16.92
CA GLU A 230 -0.03 12.96 -17.53
C GLU A 230 1.03 13.60 -16.61
N ASP A 231 0.59 14.53 -15.75
CA ASP A 231 1.39 15.25 -14.76
C ASP A 231 1.49 14.53 -13.40
N GLY A 232 0.80 13.40 -13.23
CA GLY A 232 0.83 12.59 -12.01
C GLY A 232 -0.02 13.10 -10.85
N THR A 233 -0.81 14.17 -11.03
CA THR A 233 -1.51 14.87 -9.93
C THR A 233 -2.91 14.36 -9.64
N LYS A 234 -3.51 13.58 -10.54
CA LYS A 234 -4.90 13.13 -10.43
C LYS A 234 -5.06 11.68 -10.84
N VAL A 235 -5.69 10.87 -9.98
CA VAL A 235 -6.17 9.54 -10.35
C VAL A 235 -7.36 9.70 -11.30
N LEU A 236 -7.32 8.99 -12.42
CA LEU A 236 -8.36 8.99 -13.44
C LEU A 236 -9.36 7.86 -13.20
N HIS A 237 -8.84 6.65 -12.95
CA HIS A 237 -9.61 5.49 -12.51
C HIS A 237 -8.69 4.38 -11.99
N LEU A 238 -9.31 3.42 -11.31
CA LEU A 238 -8.70 2.14 -10.97
C LEU A 238 -8.92 1.12 -12.10
N GLY A 239 -7.92 0.28 -12.34
CA GLY A 239 -8.09 -0.90 -13.18
C GLY A 239 -8.56 -2.11 -12.37
N THR A 240 -8.37 -3.29 -12.93
CA THR A 240 -8.75 -4.54 -12.28
C THR A 240 -7.76 -4.89 -11.16
N GLU A 241 -8.25 -5.07 -9.96
CA GLU A 241 -7.51 -5.70 -8.87
C GLU A 241 -7.47 -7.21 -9.10
N PHE A 242 -6.28 -7.80 -9.17
CA PHE A 242 -6.12 -9.26 -9.20
C PHE A 242 -5.65 -9.79 -7.86
N GLY A 243 -6.33 -10.82 -7.36
CA GLY A 243 -5.96 -11.55 -6.17
C GLY A 243 -5.26 -12.86 -6.52
N TYR A 244 -4.11 -13.09 -5.90
CA TYR A 244 -3.31 -14.30 -6.03
C TYR A 244 -3.20 -15.04 -4.70
N GLN A 245 -3.31 -16.37 -4.74
CA GLN A 245 -3.17 -17.21 -3.57
C GLN A 245 -2.40 -18.48 -3.92
N TYR A 246 -1.43 -18.85 -3.09
CA TYR A 246 -0.75 -20.14 -3.21
C TYR A 246 -1.67 -21.26 -2.72
N ASN A 247 -1.94 -22.24 -3.58
CA ASN A 247 -2.78 -23.38 -3.23
C ASN A 247 -1.93 -24.52 -2.63
N SER A 248 -2.02 -24.69 -1.31
CA SER A 248 -1.36 -25.77 -0.58
C SER A 248 -2.25 -26.96 -0.25
N THR A 249 -3.50 -27.01 -0.76
CA THR A 249 -4.47 -28.05 -0.40
C THR A 249 -4.29 -29.31 -1.26
N PRO A 250 -3.85 -30.45 -0.70
CA PRO A 250 -3.68 -31.68 -1.47
C PRO A 250 -4.99 -32.15 -2.11
N GLY A 251 -4.91 -32.71 -3.31
CA GLY A 251 -6.08 -33.25 -4.03
C GLY A 251 -6.96 -32.21 -4.73
N THR A 252 -6.64 -30.91 -4.63
CA THR A 252 -7.33 -29.86 -5.38
C THR A 252 -6.70 -29.61 -6.76
N PRO A 253 -7.48 -29.13 -7.75
CA PRO A 253 -6.91 -28.61 -8.99
C PRO A 253 -5.86 -27.54 -8.69
N ASN A 254 -4.73 -27.56 -9.42
CA ASN A 254 -3.63 -26.61 -9.24
C ASN A 254 -2.93 -26.67 -7.86
N PHE A 255 -2.91 -27.82 -7.20
CA PHE A 255 -2.09 -28.06 -6.00
C PHE A 255 -0.62 -27.62 -6.23
N ARG A 256 -0.05 -26.94 -5.23
CA ARG A 256 1.29 -26.34 -5.23
C ARG A 256 1.52 -25.25 -6.28
N LYS A 257 0.46 -24.69 -6.86
CA LYS A 257 0.55 -23.56 -7.79
C LYS A 257 -0.08 -22.31 -7.18
N THR A 258 0.41 -21.15 -7.60
CA THR A 258 -0.26 -19.88 -7.33
C THR A 258 -1.44 -19.69 -8.28
N LEU A 259 -2.59 -19.33 -7.74
CA LEU A 259 -3.84 -19.13 -8.46
C LEU A 259 -4.18 -17.65 -8.52
N CYS A 260 -4.58 -17.15 -9.68
CA CYS A 260 -5.39 -15.95 -9.78
C CYS A 260 -6.84 -16.33 -9.44
N PHE A 261 -7.25 -16.08 -8.20
CA PHE A 261 -8.54 -16.50 -7.66
C PHE A 261 -9.61 -15.41 -7.76
N SER A 262 -9.21 -14.16 -7.97
CA SER A 262 -10.10 -13.01 -8.05
C SER A 262 -9.61 -12.00 -9.07
N ALA A 263 -10.54 -11.48 -9.87
CA ALA A 263 -10.34 -10.32 -10.74
C ALA A 263 -11.51 -9.36 -10.49
N LYS A 264 -11.23 -8.18 -9.92
CA LYS A 264 -12.23 -7.29 -9.37
C LYS A 264 -11.98 -5.86 -9.83
N GLN A 265 -13.00 -5.19 -10.35
CA GLN A 265 -12.92 -3.77 -10.67
C GLN A 265 -13.87 -2.98 -9.78
N VAL A 266 -13.37 -1.90 -9.20
CA VAL A 266 -14.14 -0.98 -8.36
C VAL A 266 -14.01 0.43 -8.89
N THR A 267 -15.06 1.24 -8.71
CA THR A 267 -14.99 2.68 -8.94
C THR A 267 -14.15 3.36 -7.85
N GLU A 268 -13.77 4.62 -8.07
CA GLU A 268 -13.13 5.44 -7.03
C GLU A 268 -14.02 5.60 -5.78
N SER A 269 -15.34 5.73 -5.98
CA SER A 269 -16.33 5.72 -4.89
C SER A 269 -16.48 4.36 -4.21
N GLY A 270 -15.88 3.32 -4.79
CA GLY A 270 -15.80 2.00 -4.20
C GLY A 270 -16.93 1.05 -4.53
N ALA A 271 -17.80 1.44 -5.46
CA ALA A 271 -18.82 0.56 -6.01
C ALA A 271 -18.16 -0.55 -6.83
N LEU A 272 -18.67 -1.77 -6.68
CA LEU A 272 -18.20 -2.91 -7.47
C LEU A 272 -18.72 -2.79 -8.91
N VAL A 273 -17.81 -2.74 -9.87
CA VAL A 273 -18.14 -2.70 -11.31
C VAL A 273 -18.14 -4.11 -11.89
N LYS A 274 -17.12 -4.90 -11.53
CA LYS A 274 -16.91 -6.25 -12.07
C LYS A 274 -16.27 -7.14 -11.02
N MET A 275 -16.66 -8.41 -10.98
CA MET A 275 -16.02 -9.43 -10.15
C MET A 275 -16.06 -10.78 -10.86
N GLU A 276 -14.89 -11.40 -11.00
CA GLU A 276 -14.71 -12.73 -11.58
C GLU A 276 -13.82 -13.57 -10.67
N HIS A 277 -13.97 -14.89 -10.78
CA HIS A 277 -13.16 -15.88 -10.07
C HIS A 277 -12.45 -16.81 -11.06
N PRO A 278 -11.36 -16.35 -11.71
CA PRO A 278 -10.75 -17.09 -12.80
C PRO A 278 -10.24 -18.47 -12.39
N ASN A 279 -9.77 -18.61 -11.14
CA ASN A 279 -9.17 -19.82 -10.60
C ASN A 279 -8.09 -20.44 -11.51
N LYS A 280 -7.35 -19.57 -12.21
CA LYS A 280 -6.32 -19.96 -13.18
C LYS A 280 -4.95 -19.98 -12.51
N ALA A 281 -4.18 -21.05 -12.74
CA ALA A 281 -2.79 -21.11 -12.29
C ALA A 281 -1.94 -20.08 -13.05
N VAL A 282 -1.17 -19.29 -12.29
CA VAL A 282 -0.29 -18.24 -12.82
C VAL A 282 1.03 -18.25 -12.07
N THR A 283 2.12 -17.95 -12.76
CA THR A 283 3.46 -17.86 -12.17
C THR A 283 3.92 -16.41 -11.99
N ASN A 284 3.36 -15.50 -12.79
CA ASN A 284 3.78 -14.11 -12.89
C ASN A 284 2.58 -13.20 -12.63
N CYS A 285 2.82 -12.01 -12.09
CA CYS A 285 1.81 -10.96 -12.01
C CYS A 285 1.36 -10.58 -13.42
N LEU A 286 0.04 -10.45 -13.61
CA LEU A 286 -0.55 -10.11 -14.91
C LEU A 286 -0.21 -8.69 -15.38
N TYR A 287 0.18 -7.79 -14.48
CA TYR A 287 0.47 -6.39 -14.80
C TYR A 287 1.93 -6.07 -15.02
N CYS A 288 2.85 -6.64 -14.25
CA CYS A 288 4.27 -6.33 -14.33
C CYS A 288 5.15 -7.51 -14.76
N ASN A 289 4.54 -8.69 -14.97
CA ASN A 289 5.22 -9.93 -15.30
C ASN A 289 6.29 -10.39 -14.29
N VAL A 290 6.35 -9.77 -13.09
CA VAL A 290 7.22 -10.20 -11.99
C VAL A 290 6.75 -11.58 -11.49
N VAL A 291 7.71 -12.45 -11.17
CA VAL A 291 7.43 -13.78 -10.63
C VAL A 291 6.81 -13.64 -9.24
N LEU A 292 5.61 -14.21 -9.03
CA LEU A 292 4.85 -13.99 -7.79
C LEU A 292 5.61 -14.49 -6.54
N ILE A 293 6.37 -15.58 -6.67
CA ILE A 293 7.17 -16.12 -5.57
C ILE A 293 8.23 -15.11 -5.09
N SER A 294 8.81 -14.29 -5.98
CA SER A 294 9.83 -13.33 -5.55
C SER A 294 9.27 -12.15 -4.76
N LEU A 295 7.95 -11.97 -4.75
CA LEU A 295 7.29 -10.92 -3.97
C LEU A 295 6.97 -11.39 -2.53
N LEU A 296 6.99 -12.70 -2.26
CA LEU A 296 6.65 -13.29 -0.96
C LEU A 296 7.85 -13.42 0.01
N VAL A 297 9.04 -12.93 -0.39
CA VAL A 297 10.31 -13.01 0.35
C VAL A 297 10.72 -11.62 0.80
#